data_AF-A0A068UL97-F1
#
_entry.id   AF-A0A068UL97-F1
#
_cell.length_a   1.000
_cell.length_b   1.000
_cell.length_c   1.000
_cell.angle_alpha   90.00
_cell.angle_beta   90.00
_cell.angle_gamma   90.00
#
_symmetry.space_group_name_H-M   'P 1'
#
loop_
_entity.id
_entity.type
_entity.pdbx_description
1 polymer ?
#
loop_
_entity_poly.entity_id
_entity_poly.type
_entity_poly.pdbx_seq_one_letter_code
_entity_poly.pdbx_strand_id
1 'polypeptide(L)' 'MSEIQEILMIRSHEIAIAELNSLSSSRGVYQRNGNILFRTTIQKAIALEQKQLDVAKVKVQQLSD' A
#
# COMPACT_ATOMS: atom_id res chain seq x y z
N MET A 1 -6.30 -4.71 -17.79
CA MET A 1 -6.30 -5.23 -16.39
C MET A 1 -7.74 -5.45 -15.99
N SER A 2 -8.01 -6.49 -15.19
CA SER A 2 -9.38 -6.76 -14.72
C SER A 2 -9.72 -5.83 -13.55
N GLU A 3 -10.92 -5.25 -13.54
CA GLU A 3 -11.44 -4.42 -12.43
C GLU A 3 -11.32 -5.12 -11.06
N ILE A 4 -11.57 -6.43 -11.04
CA ILE A 4 -11.41 -7.27 -9.84
C ILE A 4 -9.98 -7.21 -9.29
N GLN A 5 -8.96 -7.16 -10.17
CA GLN A 5 -7.57 -7.08 -9.72
C GLN A 5 -7.28 -5.74 -9.04
N GLU A 6 -7.80 -4.63 -9.55
CA GLU A 6 -7.59 -3.30 -8.96
C GLU A 6 -8.33 -3.17 -7.61
N ILE A 7 -9.54 -3.73 -7.49
CA ILE A 7 -10.26 -3.79 -6.20
C ILE A 7 -9.49 -4.61 -5.15
N LEU A 8 -8.86 -5.72 -5.56
CA LEU A 8 -8.02 -6.51 -4.66
C LEU A 8 -6.78 -5.74 -4.22
N MET A 9 -6.17 -4.95 -5.12
CA MET A 9 -5.04 -4.08 -4.77
C MET A 9 -5.44 -3.01 -3.75
N ILE A 10 -6.60 -2.36 -3.93
CA ILE A 10 -7.16 -1.40 -2.96
C ILE A 10 -7.23 -2.02 -1.57
N ARG A 11 -7.85 -3.21 -1.46
CA ARG A 11 -7.97 -3.91 -0.16
C ARG A 11 -6.62 -4.29 0.43
N SER A 12 -5.68 -4.72 -0.41
CA SER A 12 -4.32 -5.05 0.04
C SER A 12 -3.62 -3.85 0.66
N HIS A 13 -3.71 -2.67 0.03
CA HIS A 13 -3.11 -1.44 0.57
C HIS A 13 -3.79 -0.98 1.86
N GLU A 14 -5.12 -1.08 1.96
CA GLU A 14 -5.86 -0.76 3.19
C GLU A 14 -5.46 -1.66 4.37
N ILE A 15 -5.31 -2.97 4.11
CA ILE A 15 -4.81 -3.93 5.12
C ILE A 15 -3.39 -3.57 5.53
N ALA A 16 -2.49 -3.33 4.58
CA ALA A 16 -1.10 -2.98 4.87
C ALA A 16 -0.99 -1.71 5.73
N ILE A 17 -1.80 -0.68 5.45
CA ILE A 17 -1.86 0.54 6.27
C ILE A 17 -2.35 0.22 7.69
N ALA A 18 -3.40 -0.59 7.84
CA ALA A 18 -3.90 -0.99 9.16
C ALA A 18 -2.86 -1.80 9.96
N GLU A 19 -2.19 -2.74 9.31
CA GLU A 19 -1.11 -3.53 9.92
C GLU A 19 0.06 -2.64 10.35
N LEU A 20 0.52 -1.73 9.48
CA LEU A 20 1.59 -0.78 9.81
C LEU A 20 1.22 0.12 10.99
N ASN A 21 -0.02 0.62 11.06
CA ASN A 21 -0.51 1.43 12.18
C ASN A 21 -0.62 0.65 13.50
N SER A 22 -0.78 -0.68 13.44
CA SER A 22 -0.84 -1.53 14.63
C SER A 22 0.54 -1.77 15.28
N LEU A 23 1.63 -1.45 14.57
CA LEU A 23 2.99 -1.62 15.05
C LEU A 23 3.42 -0.48 15.98
N SER A 24 4.30 -0.80 16.92
CA SER A 24 5.00 0.23 17.70
C SER A 24 5.80 1.16 16.78
N SER A 25 5.70 2.47 16.99
CA SER A 25 6.33 3.51 16.16
C SER A 25 7.86 3.42 16.09
N SER A 26 8.50 2.77 17.07
CA SER A 26 9.96 2.55 17.09
C SER A 26 10.40 1.31 16.30
N ARG A 27 9.46 0.48 15.85
CA ARG A 27 9.77 -0.74 15.09
C ARG A 27 10.24 -0.38 13.68
N GLY A 28 11.43 -0.85 13.33
CA GLY A 28 11.92 -0.75 11.95
C GLY A 28 11.12 -1.68 11.03
N VAL A 29 10.74 -1.17 9.86
CA VAL A 29 10.06 -1.94 8.80
C VAL A 29 10.92 -1.94 7.54
N TYR A 30 10.61 -2.82 6.59
CA TYR A 30 11.37 -2.96 5.35
C TYR A 30 10.44 -2.84 4.16
N GLN A 31 10.89 -2.12 3.14
CA GLN A 31 10.24 -2.07 1.85
C GLN A 31 11.00 -2.97 0.88
N ARG A 32 10.26 -3.82 0.16
CA ARG A 32 10.82 -4.70 -0.87
C ARG A 32 10.80 -4.02 -2.24
N ASN A 33 11.93 -4.04 -2.93
CA ASN A 33 12.03 -3.69 -4.36
C ASN A 33 12.76 -4.83 -5.09
N GLY A 34 12.02 -5.60 -5.88
CA GLY A 34 12.51 -6.87 -6.43
C GLY A 34 12.93 -7.83 -5.32
N ASN A 35 14.21 -8.20 -5.28
CA ASN A 35 14.78 -9.06 -4.23
C ASN A 35 15.56 -8.30 -3.15
N ILE A 36 15.52 -6.96 -3.16
CA ILE A 36 16.25 -6.12 -2.21
C ILE A 36 15.28 -5.55 -1.18
N LEU A 37 15.67 -5.59 0.09
CA LEU A 37 14.92 -5.03 1.22
C LEU A 37 15.61 -3.77 1.72
N PHE A 38 14.90 -2.65 1.70
CA PHE A 38 15.37 -1.36 2.21
C PHE A 38 14.72 -1.07 3.55
N ARG A 39 15.54 -0.83 4.58
CA ARG A 39 15.02 -0.42 5.89
C ARG A 39 14.38 0.96 5.78
N THR A 40 13.17 1.11 6.31
CA THR A 40 12.41 2.36 6.32
C THR A 40 11.67 2.53 7.65
N THR A 41 10.93 3.64 7.79
CA THR A 41 10.09 3.92 8.95
C THR A 41 8.63 3.59 8.64
N ILE A 42 7.85 3.33 9.68
CA ILE A 42 6.40 3.08 9.56
C ILE A 42 5.70 4.24 8.86
N GLN A 43 6.05 5.49 9.18
CA GLN A 43 5.44 6.67 8.55
C GLN A 43 5.71 6.72 7.04
N LYS A 44 6.94 6.40 6.61
CA LYS A 44 7.29 6.35 5.18
C LYS A 44 6.61 5.19 4.46
N ALA A 45 6.50 4.03 5.12
CA ALA A 45 5.77 2.89 4.58
C ALA A 45 4.28 3.21 4.39
N ILE A 46 3.62 3.81 5.40
CA ILE A 46 2.22 4.22 5.31
C ILE A 46 2.02 5.26 4.19
N ALA A 47 2.89 6.28 4.11
CA ALA A 47 2.77 7.29 3.06
C ALA A 47 2.88 6.69 1.65
N LEU A 48 3.70 5.65 1.48
CA LEU A 48 3.80 4.94 0.22
C LEU A 48 2.54 4.12 -0.08
N GLU A 49 2.06 3.34 0.88
CA GLU A 49 0.84 2.52 0.72
C GLU A 49 -0.37 3.42 0.41
N GLN A 50 -0.47 4.57 1.09
CA GLN A 50 -1.54 5.56 0.83
C GLN A 50 -1.46 6.09 -0.61
N LYS A 51 -0.26 6.44 -1.09
CA LYS A 51 -0.07 6.89 -2.48
C LYS A 51 -0.50 5.82 -3.48
N GLN A 52 -0.21 4.55 -3.22
CA GLN A 52 -0.60 3.44 -4.10
C GLN A 52 -2.12 3.17 -4.06
N LEU A 53 -2.72 3.26 -2.88
CA LEU A 53 -4.16 3.18 -2.67
C LEU A 53 -4.90 4.25 -3.48
N ASP A 54 -4.43 5.50 -3.43
CA ASP A 54 -5.05 6.62 -4.17
C ASP A 54 -4.99 6.38 -5.68
N VAL A 55 -3.84 5.90 -6.20
CA VAL A 55 -3.68 5.53 -7.61
C VAL A 55 -4.65 4.40 -8.00
N ALA A 56 -4.78 3.37 -7.17
CA ALA A 56 -5.68 2.24 -7.45
C ALA A 56 -7.15 2.68 -7.46
N LYS A 57 -7.57 3.56 -6.53
CA LYS A 57 -8.92 4.14 -6.49
C LYS A 57 -9.23 4.94 -7.75
N VAL A 58 -8.29 5.77 -8.22
CA VAL A 58 -8.45 6.54 -9.47
C VAL A 58 -8.63 5.61 -10.67
N LYS A 59 -7.86 4.52 -10.76
CA LYS A 59 -8.00 3.57 -11.87
C LYS A 59 -9.35 2.86 -11.86
N VAL A 60 -9.84 2.44 -10.69
CA VAL A 60 -11.17 1.83 -10.60
C VAL A 60 -12.24 2.81 -11.06
N GLN A 61 -12.16 4.07 -10.64
CA GLN A 61 -13.09 5.11 -11.12
C GLN A 61 -13.07 5.23 -12.66
N GLN A 62 -11.89 5.25 -13.27
CA GLN A 62 -11.74 5.31 -14.73
C GLN A 62 -12.26 4.06 -15.47
N LEU A 63 -12.37 2.91 -14.80
CA LEU A 63 -12.92 1.67 -15.37
C LEU A 63 -14.44 1.59 -15.22
N SER A 64 -15.01 2.34 -14.27
CA SER A 64 -16.45 2.42 -14.03
C SER A 64 -17.16 3.55 -14.81
N ASP A 65 -16.39 4.44 -15.43
CA ASP A 65 -16.85 5.52 -16.31
C ASP A 65 -16.94 5.05 -17.78
#